data_AF-A0A183E813-F1
#
_entry.id   AF-A0A183E813-F1
#
_cell.length_a   1.000
_cell.length_b   1.000
_cell.length_c   1.000
_cell.angle_alpha   90.00
_cell.angle_beta   90.00
_cell.angle_gamma   90.00
#
_symmetry.space_group_name_H-M   'P 1'
#
loop_
_entity.id
_entity.type
_entity.pdbx_description
1 polymer ?
#
loop_
_entity_poly.entity_id
_entity_poly.type
_entity_poly.pdbx_seq_one_letter_code
_entity_poly.pdbx_strand_id
1 'polypeptide(L)'
;MSVKRKNTRVSTGMKSIGIKSVDELFKQAIAPLAVSMDMRGKLESALVDWRHDCGLGPAGTIRQGLRLMVSRTKTAALNVSPPHTPQGSDDASGHDDNSPSFAICSDEKTYPMIVTHGVFPEQLQKTFDSMSVLLDICAKILVNTDPLLTQLEDATKRISECYDELSALCLSAGLRGLKATRASENFAWNVRLLKAQLTLMSKTQAEANDIVTQVRNPFGAYSGWLQADKKVE
;
A
#
# COMPACT_ATOMS: atom_id res chain seq x y z
N MET A 1 8.45 -10.59 -37.00
CA MET A 1 8.17 -11.43 -35.82
C MET A 1 7.12 -10.75 -34.96
N SER A 2 5.92 -11.31 -34.86
CA SER A 2 4.81 -10.71 -34.11
C SER A 2 4.90 -11.14 -32.64
N VAL A 3 5.31 -10.21 -31.78
CA VAL A 3 5.36 -10.43 -30.33
C VAL A 3 3.92 -10.47 -29.81
N LYS A 4 3.39 -11.69 -29.69
CA LYS A 4 2.08 -11.97 -29.10
C LYS A 4 2.14 -11.52 -27.63
N ARG A 5 1.66 -10.30 -27.35
CA ARG A 5 1.48 -9.77 -26.00
C ARG A 5 0.68 -10.80 -25.21
N LYS A 6 1.34 -11.49 -24.29
CA LYS A 6 0.72 -12.44 -23.38
C LYS A 6 -0.16 -11.61 -22.47
N ASN A 7 -1.43 -11.43 -22.85
CA ASN A 7 -2.42 -10.77 -22.02
C ASN A 7 -2.58 -11.68 -20.80
N THR A 8 -1.83 -11.41 -19.74
CA THR A 8 -1.91 -12.10 -18.46
C THR A 8 -3.31 -11.81 -17.94
N ARG A 9 -4.24 -12.72 -18.25
CA ARG A 9 -5.61 -12.66 -17.83
C ARG A 9 -5.58 -12.56 -16.31
N VAL A 10 -5.96 -11.40 -15.76
CA VAL A 10 -6.03 -11.22 -14.31
C VAL A 10 -7.06 -12.22 -13.80
N SER A 11 -6.57 -13.27 -13.16
CA SER A 11 -7.41 -14.33 -12.63
C SER A 11 -7.99 -13.87 -11.30
N THR A 12 -9.14 -13.20 -11.36
CA THR A 12 -9.87 -12.75 -10.18
C THR A 12 -10.47 -13.90 -9.37
N GLY A 13 -10.54 -15.12 -9.93
CA GLY A 13 -11.21 -16.27 -9.32
C GLY A 13 -12.74 -16.27 -9.52
N MET A 14 -13.27 -15.32 -10.30
CA MET A 14 -14.69 -15.25 -10.68
C MET A 14 -15.04 -16.40 -11.64
N LYS A 15 -16.18 -17.05 -11.42
CA LYS A 15 -16.69 -18.17 -12.21
C LYS A 15 -17.83 -17.72 -13.11
N SER A 16 -17.93 -18.26 -14.33
CA SER A 16 -19.10 -18.03 -15.19
C SER A 16 -20.31 -18.77 -14.64
N ILE A 17 -21.47 -18.10 -14.68
CA ILE A 17 -22.76 -18.63 -14.26
C ILE A 17 -23.43 -19.40 -15.40
N GLY A 18 -23.19 -18.98 -16.65
CA GLY A 18 -23.84 -19.55 -17.84
C GLY A 18 -25.17 -18.88 -18.16
N ILE A 19 -25.46 -17.74 -17.54
CA ILE A 19 -26.62 -16.88 -17.82
C ILE A 19 -26.08 -15.53 -18.27
N LYS A 20 -26.31 -15.17 -19.53
CA LYS A 20 -25.67 -14.00 -20.17
C LYS A 20 -25.88 -12.71 -19.39
N SER A 21 -27.11 -12.41 -18.99
CA SER A 21 -27.44 -11.18 -18.23
C SER A 21 -26.68 -11.10 -16.90
N VAL A 22 -26.63 -12.20 -16.15
CA VAL A 22 -25.92 -12.30 -14.87
C VAL A 22 -24.40 -12.22 -15.06
N ASP A 23 -23.87 -12.91 -16.07
CA ASP A 23 -22.44 -12.88 -16.38
C ASP A 23 -21.96 -11.47 -16.78
N GLU A 24 -22.78 -10.68 -17.47
CA GLU A 24 -22.46 -9.27 -17.76
C GLU A 24 -22.39 -8.39 -16.51
N LEU A 25 -23.23 -8.65 -15.49
CA LEU A 25 -23.13 -7.93 -14.22
C LEU A 25 -21.81 -8.23 -13.50
N PHE A 26 -21.42 -9.50 -13.43
CA PHE A 26 -20.14 -9.87 -12.83
C PHE A 26 -18.94 -9.33 -13.61
N LYS A 27 -19.02 -9.22 -14.95
CA LYS A 27 -17.96 -8.65 -15.76
C LYS A 27 -17.65 -7.19 -15.39
N GLN A 28 -18.64 -6.41 -15.01
CA GLN A 28 -18.45 -5.03 -14.57
C GLN A 28 -17.59 -4.95 -13.29
N ALA A 29 -17.62 -5.98 -12.44
CA ALA A 29 -16.82 -6.03 -11.23
C ALA A 29 -15.39 -6.55 -11.43
N ILE A 30 -15.05 -7.12 -12.59
CA ILE A 30 -13.72 -7.75 -12.82
C ILE A 30 -12.58 -6.73 -12.75
N ALA A 31 -12.72 -5.60 -13.43
CA ALA A 31 -11.69 -4.57 -13.47
C ALA A 31 -11.42 -3.94 -12.10
N PRO A 32 -12.43 -3.43 -11.35
CA PRO A 32 -12.18 -2.88 -10.02
C PRO A 32 -11.68 -3.95 -9.03
N LEU A 33 -12.12 -5.21 -9.16
CA LEU A 33 -11.60 -6.30 -8.36
C LEU A 33 -10.10 -6.56 -8.64
N ALA A 34 -9.69 -6.56 -9.91
CA ALA A 34 -8.29 -6.70 -10.30
C ALA A 34 -7.41 -5.58 -9.70
N VAL A 35 -7.89 -4.34 -9.75
CA VAL A 35 -7.20 -3.18 -9.18
C VAL A 35 -7.07 -3.32 -7.65
N SER A 36 -8.14 -3.71 -6.97
CA SER A 36 -8.13 -3.96 -5.52
C SER A 36 -7.10 -5.01 -5.11
N MET A 37 -7.05 -6.14 -5.83
CA MET A 37 -6.09 -7.21 -5.57
C MET A 37 -4.63 -6.77 -5.82
N ASP A 38 -4.39 -6.00 -6.88
CA ASP A 38 -3.07 -5.45 -7.22
C ASP A 38 -2.58 -4.43 -6.17
N MET A 39 -3.45 -3.48 -5.77
CA MET A 39 -3.13 -2.50 -4.74
C MET A 39 -2.75 -3.15 -3.41
N ARG A 40 -3.51 -4.18 -3.00
CA ARG A 40 -3.19 -4.95 -1.79
C ARG A 40 -1.86 -5.69 -1.92
N GLY A 41 -1.63 -6.36 -3.04
CA GLY A 41 -0.36 -7.06 -3.30
C GLY A 41 0.86 -6.12 -3.28
N LYS A 42 0.72 -4.91 -3.83
CA LYS A 42 1.77 -3.88 -3.80
C LYS A 42 2.09 -3.41 -2.39
N LEU A 43 1.07 -3.18 -1.54
CA LEU A 43 1.29 -2.82 -0.14
C LEU A 43 2.01 -3.94 0.61
N GLU A 44 1.51 -5.18 0.48
CA GLU A 44 2.09 -6.35 1.14
C GLU A 44 3.57 -6.53 0.74
N SER A 45 3.89 -6.42 -0.56
CA SER A 45 5.27 -6.51 -1.06
C SER A 45 6.15 -5.39 -0.52
N ALA A 46 5.73 -4.13 -0.66
CA ALA A 46 6.54 -2.99 -0.23
C ALA A 46 6.80 -2.99 1.28
N LEU A 47 5.85 -3.47 2.08
CA LEU A 47 6.01 -3.62 3.51
C LEU A 47 7.03 -4.71 3.88
N VAL A 48 7.05 -5.82 3.13
CA VAL A 48 8.06 -6.89 3.29
C VAL A 48 9.45 -6.38 2.90
N ASP A 49 9.56 -5.71 1.75
CA ASP A 49 10.82 -5.17 1.23
C ASP A 49 11.40 -4.14 2.22
N TRP A 50 10.59 -3.20 2.69
CA TRP A 50 11.01 -2.22 3.68
C TRP A 50 11.46 -2.87 5.01
N ARG A 51 10.72 -3.87 5.51
CA ARG A 51 11.12 -4.60 6.73
C ARG A 51 12.46 -5.30 6.55
N HIS A 52 12.66 -5.94 5.41
CA HIS A 52 13.91 -6.60 5.07
C HIS A 52 15.09 -5.60 5.05
N ASP A 53 14.94 -4.49 4.32
CA ASP A 53 16.01 -3.50 4.18
C ASP A 53 16.34 -2.79 5.49
N CYS A 54 15.30 -2.52 6.30
CA CYS A 54 15.45 -1.99 7.65
C CYS A 54 16.13 -3.01 8.59
N GLY A 55 16.11 -4.31 8.28
CA GLY A 55 16.65 -5.38 9.13
C GLY A 55 15.70 -5.77 10.26
N LEU A 56 14.40 -5.63 10.04
CA LEU A 56 13.35 -6.08 10.94
C LEU A 56 12.97 -7.54 10.64
N GLY A 57 12.51 -8.26 11.67
CA GLY A 57 11.88 -9.57 11.46
C GLY A 57 10.53 -9.45 10.73
N PRO A 58 9.92 -10.58 10.30
CA PRO A 58 8.65 -10.57 9.55
C PRO A 58 7.49 -9.88 10.27
N ALA A 59 7.49 -9.87 11.60
CA ALA A 59 6.51 -9.21 12.47
C ALA A 59 6.94 -7.80 12.93
N GLY A 60 7.97 -7.23 12.30
CA GLY A 60 8.49 -5.90 12.63
C GLY A 60 7.48 -4.79 12.37
N THR A 61 7.34 -3.88 13.33
CA THR A 61 6.39 -2.75 13.25
C THR A 61 7.02 -1.52 12.60
N ILE A 62 6.19 -0.65 12.01
CA ILE A 62 6.65 0.64 11.47
C ILE A 62 7.43 1.44 12.53
N ARG A 63 6.89 1.49 13.75
CA ARG A 63 7.56 2.12 14.91
C ARG A 63 8.93 1.54 15.24
N GLN A 64 9.14 0.23 15.11
CA GLN A 64 10.46 -0.36 15.34
C GLN A 64 11.43 0.06 14.24
N GLY A 65 10.99 0.06 12.98
CA GLY A 65 11.83 0.48 11.86
C GLY A 65 12.20 1.96 11.91
N LEU A 66 11.25 2.85 12.19
CA LEU A 66 11.52 4.28 12.36
C LEU A 66 12.58 4.54 13.45
N ARG A 67 12.48 3.84 14.59
CA ARG A 67 13.49 3.94 15.66
C ARG A 67 14.87 3.47 15.20
N LEU A 68 14.92 2.41 14.42
CA LEU A 68 16.16 1.86 13.89
C LEU A 68 16.78 2.79 12.84
N MET A 69 15.97 3.40 11.98
CA MET A 69 16.39 4.40 10.99
C MET A 69 17.00 5.63 11.68
N VAL A 70 16.36 6.16 12.74
CA VAL A 70 16.91 7.26 13.55
C VAL A 70 18.24 6.87 14.19
N SER A 71 18.28 5.71 14.86
CA SER A 71 19.49 5.23 15.55
C SER A 71 20.67 5.08 14.58
N ARG A 72 20.43 4.43 13.42
CA ARG A 72 21.47 4.20 12.41
C ARG A 72 21.93 5.49 11.75
N THR A 73 21.03 6.44 11.51
CA THR A 73 21.40 7.77 11.00
C THR A 73 22.30 8.49 11.99
N LYS A 74 21.95 8.48 13.28
CA LYS A 74 22.78 9.08 14.33
C LYS A 74 24.17 8.44 14.39
N THR A 75 24.26 7.12 14.33
CA THR A 75 25.54 6.41 14.28
C THR A 75 26.34 6.78 13.03
N ALA A 76 25.69 6.88 11.87
CA ALA A 76 26.35 7.30 10.63
C ALA A 76 26.90 8.72 10.75
N ALA A 77 26.13 9.66 11.30
CA ALA A 77 26.56 11.05 11.51
C ALA A 77 27.78 11.15 12.44
N LEU A 78 27.76 10.41 13.56
CA LEU A 78 28.90 10.37 14.50
C LEU A 78 30.18 9.79 13.88
N ASN A 79 30.06 8.89 12.91
CA ASN A 79 31.22 8.31 12.23
C ASN A 79 31.83 9.23 11.17
N VAL A 80 31.09 10.25 10.71
CA VAL A 80 31.59 11.26 9.76
C VAL A 80 32.34 12.38 10.48
N SER A 81 32.04 12.64 11.75
CA SER A 81 32.76 13.62 12.57
C SER A 81 34.09 13.07 13.11
N PRO A 82 35.26 13.71 12.84
CA PRO A 82 36.53 13.30 13.44
C PRO A 82 36.51 13.42 14.97
N PRO A 83 37.27 12.61 15.73
CA PRO A 83 37.45 12.84 17.16
C PRO A 83 38.08 14.23 17.37
N HIS A 84 37.43 15.07 18.18
CA HIS A 84 37.88 16.41 18.51
C HIS A 84 39.33 16.41 19.02
N THR A 85 40.28 16.83 18.19
CA THR A 85 41.54 17.39 18.69
C THR A 85 41.25 18.79 19.22
N PRO A 86 41.68 19.14 20.45
CA PRO A 86 41.49 20.48 20.97
C PRO A 86 42.40 21.43 20.20
N GLN A 87 41.87 22.08 19.17
CA GLN A 87 42.59 23.08 18.41
C GLN A 87 41.76 24.37 18.47
N GLY A 88 42.24 25.29 19.31
CA GLY A 88 41.69 26.63 19.39
C GLY A 88 42.09 27.45 18.18
N SER A 89 41.09 28.04 17.53
CA SER A 89 41.10 29.41 17.01
C SER A 89 39.83 29.63 16.21
N ASP A 90 39.22 30.78 16.44
CA ASP A 90 38.06 31.31 15.74
C ASP A 90 38.26 31.27 14.21
N ASP A 91 37.35 30.61 13.49
CA ASP A 91 36.91 31.03 12.16
C ASP A 91 35.58 30.37 11.78
N ALA A 92 34.73 31.16 11.12
CA ALA A 92 33.31 30.96 10.94
C ALA A 92 32.95 29.95 9.83
N SER A 93 31.76 29.35 9.98
CA SER A 93 30.88 28.89 8.90
C SER A 93 31.44 27.87 7.90
N GLY A 94 31.63 26.63 8.34
CA GLY A 94 31.50 25.44 7.49
C GLY A 94 30.28 24.65 7.96
N HIS A 95 29.17 24.73 7.23
CA HIS A 95 28.07 23.79 7.43
C HIS A 95 28.60 22.43 6.95
N ASP A 96 28.69 21.43 7.83
CA ASP A 96 29.04 20.04 7.45
C ASP A 96 27.90 19.45 6.61
N ASP A 97 27.84 19.87 5.34
CA ASP A 97 26.81 19.53 4.32
C ASP A 97 26.79 18.02 3.98
N ASN A 98 27.77 17.27 4.51
CA ASN A 98 27.94 15.85 4.25
C ASN A 98 27.45 14.93 5.39
N SER A 99 27.06 15.50 6.55
CA SER A 99 26.60 14.70 7.69
C SER A 99 25.21 14.11 7.43
N PRO A 100 25.03 12.78 7.47
CA PRO A 100 23.76 12.14 7.16
C PRO A 100 22.67 12.53 8.15
N SER A 101 21.57 13.06 7.62
CA SER A 101 20.37 13.41 8.38
C SER A 101 19.12 13.18 7.53
N PHE A 102 17.95 13.06 8.16
CA PHE A 102 16.69 12.94 7.43
C PHE A 102 15.57 13.66 8.15
N ALA A 103 14.58 14.10 7.38
CA ALA A 103 13.38 14.77 7.86
C ALA A 103 12.14 14.05 7.32
N ILE A 104 11.04 14.15 8.07
CA ILE A 104 9.73 13.75 7.59
C ILE A 104 8.97 15.04 7.29
N CYS A 105 8.83 15.35 6.01
CA CYS A 105 8.04 16.47 5.55
C CYS A 105 6.57 16.02 5.52
N SER A 106 5.73 16.68 6.31
CA SER A 106 4.29 16.44 6.33
C SER A 106 3.59 17.77 6.52
N ASP A 107 2.82 18.22 5.53
CA ASP A 107 1.81 19.24 5.77
C ASP A 107 0.45 18.56 6.07
N GLU A 108 -0.54 19.33 6.54
CA GLU A 108 -1.87 18.80 6.88
C GLU A 108 -2.64 18.25 5.66
N LYS A 109 -2.23 18.62 4.44
CA LYS A 109 -2.89 18.32 3.16
C LYS A 109 -2.14 17.28 2.33
N THR A 110 -0.90 16.92 2.69
CA THR A 110 -0.05 16.00 1.94
C THR A 110 0.31 14.76 2.76
N TYR A 111 0.56 13.67 2.04
CA TYR A 111 1.07 12.45 2.64
C TYR A 111 2.53 12.65 3.07
N PRO A 112 2.95 12.02 4.18
CA PRO A 112 4.32 12.15 4.67
C PRO A 112 5.33 11.73 3.60
N MET A 113 6.37 12.53 3.45
CA MET A 113 7.52 12.25 2.60
C MET A 113 8.78 12.22 3.47
N ILE A 114 9.67 11.27 3.18
CA ILE A 114 10.99 11.24 3.83
C ILE A 114 11.99 11.93 2.91
N VAL A 115 12.70 12.89 3.46
CA VAL A 115 13.78 13.61 2.77
C VAL A 115 15.09 13.27 3.47
N THR A 116 16.10 12.86 2.70
CA THR A 116 17.42 12.50 3.20
C THR A 116 18.45 13.55 2.75
N HIS A 117 19.40 13.87 3.62
CA HIS A 117 20.48 14.84 3.38
C HIS A 117 21.83 14.24 3.78
N GLY A 118 22.91 14.66 3.12
CA GLY A 118 24.25 14.09 3.32
C GLY A 118 24.42 12.69 2.73
N VAL A 119 25.54 12.03 3.05
CA VAL A 119 25.90 10.73 2.47
C VAL A 119 25.61 9.60 3.45
N PHE A 120 24.74 8.68 3.04
CA PHE A 120 24.39 7.48 3.81
C PHE A 120 25.17 6.24 3.34
N PRO A 121 25.49 5.31 4.25
CA PRO A 121 25.88 3.96 3.86
C PRO A 121 24.80 3.30 2.99
N GLU A 122 25.20 2.53 1.97
CA GLU A 122 24.30 1.96 0.95
C GLU A 122 23.09 1.21 1.55
N GLN A 123 23.32 0.40 2.59
CA GLN A 123 22.25 -0.36 3.26
C GLN A 123 21.22 0.54 3.93
N LEU A 124 21.66 1.68 4.49
CA LEU A 124 20.79 2.62 5.15
C LEU A 124 20.03 3.46 4.12
N GLN A 125 20.68 3.86 3.02
CA GLN A 125 20.00 4.52 1.89
C GLN A 125 18.87 3.65 1.33
N LYS A 126 19.13 2.35 1.09
CA LYS A 126 18.10 1.40 0.64
C LYS A 126 16.88 1.34 1.56
N THR A 127 17.09 1.45 2.87
CA THR A 127 15.98 1.49 3.85
C THR A 127 15.11 2.74 3.66
N PHE A 128 15.71 3.90 3.35
CA PHE A 128 14.97 5.13 3.08
C PHE A 128 14.24 5.08 1.74
N ASP A 129 14.86 4.50 0.72
CA ASP A 129 14.26 4.36 -0.60
C ASP A 129 13.03 3.44 -0.55
N SER A 130 13.14 2.26 0.08
CA SER A 130 12.01 1.34 0.23
C SER A 130 10.90 1.90 1.13
N MET A 131 11.24 2.70 2.15
CA MET A 131 10.23 3.42 2.95
C MET A 131 9.49 4.46 2.12
N SER A 132 10.20 5.19 1.26
CA SER A 132 9.59 6.21 0.38
C SER A 132 8.62 5.57 -0.62
N VAL A 133 9.00 4.41 -1.18
CA VAL A 133 8.11 3.61 -2.03
C VAL A 133 6.88 3.13 -1.27
N LEU A 134 7.05 2.64 -0.03
CA LEU A 134 5.93 2.23 0.83
C LEU A 134 4.96 3.39 1.08
N LEU A 135 5.46 4.59 1.36
CA LEU A 135 4.64 5.77 1.60
C LEU A 135 3.87 6.23 0.34
N ASP A 136 4.50 6.18 -0.83
CA ASP A 136 3.83 6.46 -2.11
C ASP A 136 2.70 5.46 -2.40
N ILE A 137 2.92 4.17 -2.10
CA ILE A 137 1.87 3.14 -2.22
C ILE A 137 0.74 3.41 -1.24
N CYS A 138 1.04 3.75 0.03
CA CYS A 138 0.02 4.11 1.02
C CYS A 138 -0.80 5.32 0.56
N ALA A 139 -0.16 6.37 0.04
CA ALA A 139 -0.82 7.55 -0.52
C ALA A 139 -1.78 7.17 -1.66
N LYS A 140 -1.30 6.37 -2.62
CA LYS A 140 -2.13 5.87 -3.73
C LYS A 140 -3.32 5.05 -3.24
N ILE A 141 -3.14 4.21 -2.21
CA ILE A 141 -4.22 3.43 -1.62
C ILE A 141 -5.26 4.37 -1.01
N LEU A 142 -4.84 5.32 -0.18
CA LEU A 142 -5.76 6.20 0.52
C LEU A 142 -6.56 7.10 -0.42
N VAL A 143 -5.98 7.52 -1.56
CA VAL A 143 -6.69 8.31 -2.59
C VAL A 143 -7.67 7.47 -3.40
N ASN A 144 -7.30 6.24 -3.77
CA ASN A 144 -8.05 5.46 -4.76
C ASN A 144 -9.02 4.45 -4.14
N THR A 145 -8.96 4.18 -2.83
CA THR A 145 -9.77 3.12 -2.22
C THR A 145 -11.25 3.46 -2.17
N ASP A 146 -11.63 4.67 -1.73
CA ASP A 146 -13.04 5.05 -1.61
C ASP A 146 -13.82 4.93 -2.94
N PRO A 147 -13.36 5.52 -4.07
CA PRO A 147 -14.08 5.36 -5.33
C PRO A 147 -14.09 3.90 -5.82
N LEU A 148 -13.06 3.12 -5.50
CA LEU A 148 -12.98 1.71 -5.85
C LEU A 148 -13.96 0.85 -5.04
N LEU A 149 -14.07 1.10 -3.73
CA LEU A 149 -15.03 0.46 -2.84
C LEU A 149 -16.46 0.76 -3.29
N THR A 150 -16.78 2.03 -3.58
CA THR A 150 -18.11 2.41 -4.09
C THR A 150 -18.46 1.65 -5.38
N GLN A 151 -17.53 1.55 -6.34
CA GLN A 151 -17.77 0.78 -7.57
C GLN A 151 -18.04 -0.71 -7.30
N LEU A 152 -17.30 -1.33 -6.38
CA LEU A 152 -17.48 -2.73 -5.99
C LEU A 152 -18.76 -2.95 -5.20
N GLU A 153 -19.14 -2.04 -4.32
CA GLU A 153 -20.38 -2.06 -3.54
C GLU A 153 -21.60 -1.95 -4.44
N ASP A 154 -21.60 -0.98 -5.38
CA ASP A 154 -22.67 -0.80 -6.34
C ASP A 154 -22.84 -2.03 -7.25
N ALA A 155 -21.73 -2.60 -7.72
CA ALA A 155 -21.76 -3.84 -8.49
C ALA A 155 -22.34 -5.00 -7.65
N THR A 156 -21.89 -5.14 -6.41
CA THR A 156 -22.36 -6.19 -5.49
C THR A 156 -23.84 -6.05 -5.17
N LYS A 157 -24.34 -4.81 -5.01
CA LYS A 157 -25.76 -4.53 -4.77
C LYS A 157 -26.61 -4.96 -5.96
N ARG A 158 -26.27 -4.50 -7.18
CA ARG A 158 -26.98 -4.89 -8.43
C ARG A 158 -26.97 -6.40 -8.65
N ILE A 159 -25.85 -7.06 -8.36
CA ILE A 159 -25.74 -8.52 -8.46
C ILE A 159 -26.66 -9.20 -7.44
N SER A 160 -26.71 -8.70 -6.21
CA SER A 160 -27.50 -9.31 -5.13
C SER A 160 -29.01 -9.24 -5.40
N GLU A 161 -29.48 -8.20 -6.07
CA GLU A 161 -30.88 -8.07 -6.53
C GLU A 161 -31.29 -9.19 -7.50
N CYS A 162 -30.34 -9.73 -8.29
CA CYS A 162 -30.62 -10.87 -9.16
C CYS A 162 -30.75 -12.22 -8.44
N TYR A 163 -30.42 -12.30 -7.14
CA TYR A 163 -30.43 -13.58 -6.42
C TYR A 163 -31.84 -14.19 -6.34
N ASP A 164 -32.84 -13.36 -6.04
CA ASP A 164 -34.23 -13.81 -5.89
C ASP A 164 -34.81 -14.32 -7.23
N GLU A 165 -34.36 -13.73 -8.35
CA GLU A 165 -34.76 -14.12 -9.70
C GLU A 165 -33.91 -15.25 -10.29
N LEU A 166 -32.83 -15.67 -9.62
CA LEU A 166 -31.81 -16.56 -10.19
C LEU A 166 -32.39 -17.91 -10.65
N SER A 167 -33.36 -18.46 -9.92
CA SER A 167 -34.03 -19.72 -10.30
C SER A 167 -34.83 -19.58 -11.59
N ALA A 168 -35.59 -18.48 -11.73
CA ALA A 168 -36.33 -18.17 -12.95
C ALA A 168 -35.38 -17.88 -14.13
N LEU A 169 -34.27 -17.17 -13.87
CA LEU A 169 -33.22 -16.91 -14.86
C LEU A 169 -32.54 -18.20 -15.31
N CYS A 170 -32.30 -19.17 -14.42
CA CYS A 170 -31.80 -20.49 -14.81
C CYS A 170 -32.76 -21.19 -15.76
N LEU A 171 -34.06 -21.22 -15.43
CA LEU A 171 -35.08 -21.87 -16.27
C LEU A 171 -35.19 -21.21 -17.64
N SER A 172 -35.22 -19.87 -17.70
CA SER A 172 -35.29 -19.10 -18.96
C SER A 172 -34.04 -19.27 -19.83
N ALA A 173 -32.87 -19.45 -19.21
CA ALA A 173 -31.61 -19.79 -19.90
C ALA A 173 -31.51 -21.28 -20.28
N GLY A 174 -32.53 -22.10 -19.99
CA GLY A 174 -32.54 -23.54 -20.28
C GLY A 174 -31.66 -24.39 -19.35
N LEU A 175 -31.19 -23.83 -18.23
CA LEU A 175 -30.42 -24.53 -17.22
C LEU A 175 -31.37 -25.30 -16.28
N ARG A 176 -31.17 -26.62 -16.17
CA ARG A 176 -31.96 -27.51 -15.30
C ARG A 176 -31.06 -28.53 -14.58
N GLY A 177 -31.58 -29.09 -13.48
CA GLY A 177 -30.89 -30.10 -12.68
C GLY A 177 -29.49 -29.63 -12.26
N LEU A 178 -28.49 -30.49 -12.44
CA LEU A 178 -27.11 -30.22 -12.03
C LEU A 178 -26.53 -28.93 -12.62
N LYS A 179 -26.94 -28.52 -13.84
CA LYS A 179 -26.49 -27.27 -14.45
C LYS A 179 -27.02 -26.03 -13.71
N ALA A 180 -28.27 -26.07 -13.28
CA ALA A 180 -28.87 -25.00 -12.47
C ALA A 180 -28.25 -24.93 -11.08
N THR A 181 -28.00 -26.10 -10.45
CA THR A 181 -27.29 -26.17 -9.17
C THR A 181 -25.90 -25.54 -9.27
N ARG A 182 -25.12 -25.89 -10.30
CA ARG A 182 -23.78 -25.33 -10.53
C ARG A 182 -23.81 -23.82 -10.78
N ALA A 183 -24.81 -23.32 -11.51
CA ALA A 183 -24.99 -21.89 -11.74
C ALA A 183 -25.22 -21.14 -10.40
N SER A 184 -26.08 -21.69 -9.54
CA SER A 184 -26.32 -21.15 -8.19
C SER A 184 -25.08 -21.16 -7.30
N GLU A 185 -24.33 -22.27 -7.30
CA GLU A 185 -23.06 -22.38 -6.55
C GLU A 185 -22.01 -21.38 -7.03
N ASN A 186 -21.86 -21.23 -8.35
CA ASN A 186 -20.95 -20.26 -8.94
C ASN A 186 -21.36 -18.82 -8.61
N PHE A 187 -22.67 -18.53 -8.60
CA PHE A 187 -23.20 -17.23 -8.23
C PHE A 187 -22.86 -16.92 -6.77
N ALA A 188 -23.17 -17.85 -5.85
CA ALA A 188 -22.86 -17.70 -4.44
C ALA A 188 -21.35 -17.56 -4.19
N TRP A 189 -20.52 -18.28 -4.94
CA TRP A 189 -19.06 -18.13 -4.90
C TRP A 189 -18.62 -16.72 -5.28
N ASN A 190 -19.11 -16.21 -6.42
CA ASN A 190 -18.74 -14.87 -6.89
C ASN A 190 -19.19 -13.78 -5.93
N VAL A 191 -20.41 -13.86 -5.37
CA VAL A 191 -20.90 -12.90 -4.37
C VAL A 191 -20.01 -12.92 -3.12
N ARG A 192 -19.66 -14.12 -2.62
CA ARG A 192 -18.73 -14.25 -1.48
C ARG A 192 -17.35 -13.68 -1.78
N LEU A 193 -16.83 -13.91 -2.98
CA LEU A 193 -15.57 -13.36 -3.45
C LEU A 193 -15.59 -11.81 -3.44
N LEU A 194 -16.63 -11.19 -4.01
CA LEU A 194 -16.77 -9.73 -4.03
C LEU A 194 -16.85 -9.15 -2.61
N LYS A 195 -17.68 -9.73 -1.74
CA LYS A 195 -17.80 -9.30 -0.33
C LYS A 195 -16.49 -9.43 0.43
N ALA A 196 -15.78 -10.54 0.25
CA ALA A 196 -14.48 -10.74 0.88
C ALA A 196 -13.46 -9.68 0.43
N GLN A 197 -13.49 -9.30 -0.84
CA GLN A 197 -12.56 -8.32 -1.40
C GLN A 197 -12.87 -6.89 -0.93
N LEU A 198 -14.15 -6.54 -0.77
CA LEU A 198 -14.55 -5.29 -0.10
C LEU A 198 -13.93 -5.21 1.31
N THR A 199 -14.13 -6.25 2.13
CA THR A 199 -13.57 -6.30 3.50
C THR A 199 -12.05 -6.24 3.50
N LEU A 200 -11.38 -6.99 2.62
CA LEU A 200 -9.91 -6.97 2.53
C LEU A 200 -9.40 -5.60 2.13
N MET A 201 -10.05 -4.93 1.17
CA MET A 201 -9.63 -3.62 0.71
C MET A 201 -9.83 -2.53 1.78
N SER A 202 -10.95 -2.56 2.53
CA SER A 202 -11.14 -1.67 3.69
C SER A 202 -10.06 -1.88 4.76
N LYS A 203 -9.66 -3.14 5.00
CA LYS A 203 -8.55 -3.44 5.91
C LYS A 203 -7.21 -2.90 5.39
N THR A 204 -6.93 -3.07 4.10
CA THR A 204 -5.73 -2.54 3.43
C THR A 204 -5.67 -1.01 3.51
N GLN A 205 -6.81 -0.33 3.36
CA GLN A 205 -6.90 1.13 3.54
C GLN A 205 -6.60 1.54 4.98
N ALA A 206 -7.18 0.83 5.96
CA ALA A 206 -6.92 1.09 7.38
C ALA A 206 -5.44 0.87 7.73
N GLU A 207 -4.80 -0.18 7.18
CA GLU A 207 -3.37 -0.44 7.36
C GLU A 207 -2.51 0.66 6.73
N ALA A 208 -2.81 1.09 5.50
CA ALA A 208 -2.13 2.22 4.86
C ALA A 208 -2.26 3.52 5.68
N ASN A 209 -3.46 3.77 6.24
CA ASN A 209 -3.71 4.93 7.09
C ASN A 209 -2.91 4.87 8.41
N ASP A 210 -2.85 3.69 9.04
CA ASP A 210 -2.09 3.46 10.26
C ASP A 210 -0.58 3.66 10.02
N ILE A 211 -0.04 3.15 8.92
CA ILE A 211 1.35 3.37 8.50
C ILE A 211 1.63 4.88 8.38
N VAL A 212 0.81 5.59 7.60
CA VAL A 212 0.94 7.05 7.40
C VAL A 212 0.87 7.82 8.72
N THR A 213 -0.05 7.43 9.60
CA THR A 213 -0.24 8.07 10.92
C THR A 213 0.97 7.86 11.82
N GLN A 214 1.54 6.65 11.85
CA GLN A 214 2.74 6.34 12.63
C GLN A 214 3.96 7.11 12.13
N VAL A 215 4.05 7.37 10.83
CA VAL A 215 5.15 8.12 10.22
C VAL A 215 4.99 9.61 10.45
N ARG A 216 3.77 10.16 10.40
CA ARG A 216 3.50 11.58 10.67
C ARG A 216 3.75 11.96 12.13
N ASN A 217 3.43 11.06 13.05
CA ASN A 217 3.61 11.27 14.49
C ASN A 217 4.59 10.24 15.07
N PRO A 218 5.88 10.29 14.68
CA PRO A 218 6.89 9.46 15.30
C PRO A 218 7.00 9.92 16.76
N PHE A 219 6.83 8.98 17.70
CA PHE A 219 6.80 9.22 19.15
C PHE A 219 7.65 10.41 19.62
N GLY A 220 7.12 11.24 20.54
CA GLY A 220 7.71 12.49 21.02
C GLY A 220 9.14 12.45 21.61
N ALA A 221 9.79 11.30 21.67
CA ALA A 221 11.21 11.18 21.97
C ALA A 221 12.14 11.53 20.78
N TYR A 222 11.61 11.62 19.55
CA TYR A 222 12.40 11.85 18.34
C TYR A 222 12.08 13.16 17.62
N SER A 223 11.09 13.92 18.08
CA SER A 223 10.72 15.23 17.52
C SER A 223 11.86 16.25 17.56
N GLY A 224 12.84 16.08 18.45
CA GLY A 224 14.04 16.91 18.49
C GLY A 224 15.14 16.56 17.46
N TRP A 225 15.06 15.38 16.83
CA TRP A 225 16.03 14.91 15.83
C TRP A 225 15.47 14.85 14.42
N LEU A 226 14.15 14.67 14.30
CA LEU A 226 13.43 14.98 13.09
C LEU A 226 13.31 16.49 13.04
N GLN A 227 14.28 17.16 12.41
CA GLN A 227 14.13 18.55 12.03
C GLN A 227 12.93 18.62 11.07
N ALA A 228 11.76 18.93 11.64
CA ALA A 228 10.68 19.54 10.89
C ALA A 228 11.24 20.90 10.48
N ASP A 229 11.82 20.96 9.28
CA ASP A 229 12.34 22.22 8.79
C ASP A 229 11.21 23.24 8.76
N LYS A 230 11.53 24.39 9.33
CA LYS A 230 10.66 25.56 9.36
C LYS A 230 10.23 25.85 7.93
N LYS A 231 8.98 26.29 7.80
CA LYS A 231 8.37 26.88 6.61
C LYS A 231 9.41 27.44 5.65
N VAL A 232 9.42 26.92 4.43
CA VAL A 232 9.92 27.66 3.27
C VAL A 232 9.02 28.89 3.15
N GLU A 233 9.50 30.03 3.64
CA GLU A 233 9.07 31.37 3.22
C GLU A 233 9.99 31.86 2.10
#